data_AF-A0A7S3PUC4-F1
#
_entry.id   AF-A0A7S3PUC4-F1
#
_cell.length_a   1.000
_cell.length_b   1.000
_cell.length_c   1.000
_cell.angle_alpha   90.00
_cell.angle_beta   90.00
_cell.angle_gamma   90.00
#
_symmetry.space_group_name_H-M   'P 1'
#
loop_
_entity.id
_entity.type
_entity.pdbx_description
1 polymer ?
#
loop_
_entity_poly.entity_id
_entity_poly.type
_entity_poly.pdbx_seq_one_letter_code
_entity_poly.pdbx_strand_id
1 'polypeptide(L)'
;RLRIDDAVDAIPVHFSNGVLGCIAVGLFASPGKLLVAYNNDIHVGWFYSWGRGSGDANLLLCQITGILFIAVWTMGIMFPFFWLLKVGGVLRVDPLEEMVGLDISHHKGSAYDFSGPKKEDLDKLLSDSSPRTRVESHSPTGT
;
A
#
# COMPACT_ATOMS: atom_id res chain seq x y z
N ARG A 1 -7.14 21.14 -12.18
CA ARG A 1 -6.75 21.08 -13.62
C ARG A 1 -7.31 19.87 -14.38
N LEU A 2 -7.64 18.71 -13.79
CA LEU A 2 -8.45 17.66 -14.47
C LEU A 2 -9.72 17.23 -13.68
N ARG A 3 -9.91 17.75 -12.45
CA ARG A 3 -11.04 17.41 -11.55
C ARG A 3 -11.20 15.90 -11.34
N ILE A 4 -10.07 15.20 -11.24
CA ILE A 4 -10.00 13.79 -10.86
C ILE A 4 -9.83 13.76 -9.34
N ASP A 5 -10.71 13.03 -8.67
CA ASP A 5 -10.72 12.85 -7.22
C ASP A 5 -9.95 11.56 -6.87
N ASP A 6 -8.62 11.69 -6.80
CA ASP A 6 -7.71 10.65 -6.34
C ASP A 6 -7.52 10.81 -4.82
N ALA A 7 -8.40 10.15 -4.05
CA ALA A 7 -8.56 10.39 -2.61
C ALA A 7 -7.27 10.25 -1.77
N VAL A 8 -6.28 9.51 -2.26
CA VAL A 8 -5.01 9.26 -1.55
C VAL A 8 -3.79 9.68 -2.38
N ASP A 9 -3.99 10.44 -3.46
CA ASP A 9 -2.92 10.87 -4.37
C ASP A 9 -2.10 9.67 -4.92
N ALA A 10 -2.76 8.54 -5.20
CA ALA A 10 -2.09 7.32 -5.63
C ALA A 10 -1.37 7.48 -6.98
N ILE A 11 -1.96 8.21 -7.92
CA ILE A 11 -1.40 8.43 -9.26
C ILE A 11 -0.12 9.29 -9.21
N PRO A 12 -0.10 10.48 -8.59
CA PRO A 12 1.14 11.26 -8.50
C PRO A 12 2.20 10.55 -7.64
N VAL A 13 1.83 9.90 -6.54
CA VAL A 13 2.81 9.31 -5.62
C VAL A 13 3.36 7.97 -6.10
N HIS A 14 2.53 7.07 -6.62
CA HIS A 14 2.98 5.73 -7.00
C HIS A 14 3.22 5.59 -8.49
N PHE A 15 2.27 5.99 -9.34
CA PHE A 15 2.43 5.82 -10.78
C PHE A 15 3.54 6.74 -11.32
N SER A 16 3.48 8.04 -11.00
CA SER A 16 4.44 9.01 -11.57
C SER A 16 5.86 8.79 -11.04
N ASN A 17 6.03 8.56 -9.73
CA ASN A 17 7.35 8.25 -9.18
C ASN A 17 7.86 6.87 -9.63
N GLY A 18 6.97 5.89 -9.82
CA GLY A 18 7.34 4.59 -10.37
C GLY A 18 7.91 4.72 -11.78
N VAL A 19 7.23 5.46 -12.65
CA VAL A 19 7.69 5.78 -14.02
C VAL A 19 9.04 6.50 -13.97
N LEU A 20 9.17 7.54 -13.14
CA LEU A 20 10.41 8.29 -12.99
C LEU A 20 11.55 7.39 -12.49
N GLY A 21 11.29 6.51 -11.52
CA GLY A 21 12.27 5.56 -10.99
C GLY A 21 12.76 4.58 -12.05
N CYS A 22 11.86 4.02 -12.85
CA CYS A 22 12.22 3.14 -13.96
C CYS A 22 13.07 3.86 -15.02
N ILE A 23 12.73 5.09 -15.39
CA ILE A 23 13.53 5.92 -16.30
C ILE A 23 14.90 6.22 -15.68
N ALA A 24 14.95 6.57 -14.39
CA ALA A 24 16.20 6.85 -13.69
C ALA A 24 17.15 5.65 -13.69
N VAL A 25 16.65 4.42 -13.57
CA VAL A 25 17.48 3.20 -13.75
C VAL A 25 18.08 3.15 -15.15
N GLY A 26 17.28 3.39 -16.19
CA GLY A 26 17.74 3.40 -17.58
C GLY A 26 18.80 4.47 -17.89
N LEU A 27 18.78 5.59 -17.17
CA LEU A 27 19.73 6.70 -17.34
C LEU A 27 20.99 6.56 -16.48
N PHE A 28 20.83 6.15 -15.21
CA PHE A 28 21.85 6.31 -14.16
C PHE A 28 22.34 4.99 -13.55
N ALA A 29 21.96 3.82 -14.07
CA ALA A 29 22.47 2.54 -13.56
C ALA A 29 24.00 2.47 -13.70
N SER A 30 24.70 2.53 -12.57
CA SER A 30 26.16 2.52 -12.55
C SER A 30 26.71 1.10 -12.80
N PRO A 31 27.77 0.94 -13.60
CA PRO A 31 28.33 -0.38 -13.91
C PRO A 31 28.73 -1.21 -12.68
N GLY A 32 29.41 -0.60 -11.70
CA GLY A 32 29.83 -1.30 -10.49
C GLY A 32 28.66 -1.89 -9.69
N LYS A 33 27.54 -1.16 -9.59
CA LYS A 33 26.34 -1.67 -8.90
C LYS A 33 25.64 -2.76 -9.69
N LEU A 34 25.61 -2.66 -11.02
CA LEU A 34 25.06 -3.74 -11.87
C LEU A 34 25.89 -5.01 -11.76
N LEU A 35 27.22 -4.90 -11.72
CA LEU A 35 28.10 -6.05 -11.52
C LEU A 35 27.88 -6.70 -10.15
N VAL A 36 27.73 -5.91 -9.09
CA VAL A 36 27.43 -6.45 -7.74
C VAL A 36 26.05 -7.12 -7.68
N ALA A 37 25.02 -6.52 -8.29
CA ALA A 37 23.65 -7.01 -8.20
C ALA A 37 23.32 -8.15 -9.17
N TYR A 38 23.89 -8.14 -10.37
CA TYR A 38 23.50 -9.01 -11.48
C TYR A 38 24.68 -9.74 -12.13
N ASN A 39 25.91 -9.53 -11.65
CA ASN A 39 27.14 -10.07 -12.25
C ASN A 39 27.26 -9.77 -13.76
N ASN A 40 26.71 -8.62 -14.19
CA ASN A 40 26.66 -8.19 -15.57
C ASN A 40 26.58 -6.67 -15.64
N ASP A 41 27.43 -6.04 -16.44
CA ASP A 41 27.44 -4.60 -16.71
C ASP A 41 27.52 -4.27 -18.22
N ILE A 42 27.03 -5.19 -19.06
CA ILE A 42 27.03 -5.04 -20.53
C ILE A 42 26.16 -3.84 -20.94
N HIS A 43 24.94 -3.77 -20.40
CA HIS A 43 23.99 -2.68 -20.67
C HIS A 43 23.82 -1.83 -19.41
N VAL A 44 24.57 -0.72 -19.35
CA VAL A 44 24.57 0.22 -18.22
C VAL A 44 23.61 1.38 -18.47
N GLY A 45 23.43 2.25 -17.47
CA GLY A 45 22.68 3.49 -17.63
C GLY A 45 23.23 4.32 -18.79
N TRP A 46 22.35 4.95 -19.56
CA TRP A 46 22.70 5.63 -20.81
C TRP A 46 23.82 6.67 -20.66
N PHE A 47 23.88 7.41 -19.53
CA PHE A 47 24.98 8.36 -19.29
C PHE A 47 26.34 7.68 -19.08
N TYR A 48 26.37 6.50 -18.47
CA TYR A 48 27.59 5.70 -18.34
C TYR A 48 28.01 5.06 -19.66
N SER A 49 27.03 4.62 -20.46
CA SER A 49 27.25 4.15 -21.82
C SER A 49 27.92 5.24 -22.67
N TRP A 50 27.38 6.46 -22.64
CA TRP A 50 27.98 7.61 -23.32
C TRP A 50 29.41 7.88 -22.85
N GLY A 51 29.66 7.82 -21.54
CA GLY A 51 31.00 7.97 -20.96
C GLY A 51 31.99 6.88 -21.37
N ARG A 52 31.50 5.70 -21.79
CA ARG A 52 32.31 4.60 -22.38
C ARG A 52 32.55 4.79 -23.88
N GLY A 53 32.05 5.87 -24.48
CA GLY A 53 32.13 6.11 -25.93
C GLY A 53 31.09 5.30 -26.73
N SER A 54 30.10 4.69 -26.07
CA SER A 54 29.00 3.97 -26.72
C SER A 54 27.69 4.77 -26.64
N GLY A 55 26.82 4.63 -27.63
CA GLY A 55 25.44 5.14 -27.59
C GLY A 55 24.42 4.11 -27.09
N ASP A 56 24.88 3.02 -26.46
CA ASP A 56 24.03 1.91 -26.06
C ASP A 56 22.94 2.37 -25.08
N ALA A 57 21.69 2.25 -25.50
CA ALA A 57 20.48 2.61 -24.76
C ALA A 57 19.59 1.39 -24.47
N ASN A 58 20.10 0.16 -24.62
CA ASN A 58 19.31 -1.07 -24.42
C ASN A 58 18.64 -1.09 -23.05
N LEU A 59 19.37 -0.78 -21.97
CA LEU A 59 18.78 -0.73 -20.62
C LEU A 59 17.64 0.29 -20.54
N LEU A 60 17.82 1.49 -21.09
CA LEU A 60 16.77 2.52 -21.10
C LEU A 60 15.53 2.09 -21.88
N LEU A 61 15.72 1.48 -23.05
CA LEU A 61 14.62 0.96 -23.87
C LEU A 61 13.88 -0.18 -23.18
N CYS A 62 14.59 -1.06 -22.49
CA CYS A 62 13.98 -2.10 -21.65
C CYS A 62 13.11 -1.49 -20.55
N GLN A 63 13.59 -0.46 -19.84
CA GLN A 63 12.81 0.21 -18.80
C GLN A 63 11.56 0.89 -19.37
N ILE A 64 11.66 1.57 -20.52
CA ILE A 64 10.51 2.20 -21.20
C ILE A 64 9.50 1.14 -21.63
N THR A 65 9.96 0.04 -22.22
CA THR A 65 9.10 -1.08 -22.63
C THR A 65 8.40 -1.70 -21.42
N GLY A 66 9.11 -1.87 -20.31
CA GLY A 66 8.55 -2.33 -19.05
C GLY A 66 7.47 -1.39 -18.50
N ILE A 67 7.70 -0.08 -18.52
CA ILE A 67 6.69 0.92 -18.11
C ILE A 67 5.42 0.79 -18.97
N LEU A 68 5.57 0.73 -20.29
CA LEU A 68 4.44 0.60 -21.21
C LEU A 68 3.69 -0.72 -20.99
N PHE A 69 4.42 -1.82 -20.81
CA PHE A 69 3.84 -3.12 -20.52
C PHE A 69 3.02 -3.08 -19.22
N ILE A 70 3.58 -2.55 -18.12
CA ILE A 70 2.87 -2.42 -16.84
C ILE A 70 1.61 -1.56 -17.00
N ALA A 71 1.71 -0.40 -17.66
CA ALA A 71 0.57 0.49 -17.86
C ALA A 71 -0.54 -0.19 -18.67
N VAL A 72 -0.20 -0.83 -19.80
CA VAL A 72 -1.17 -1.53 -20.66
C VAL A 72 -1.76 -2.73 -19.95
N TRP A 73 -0.93 -3.54 -19.26
CA TRP A 73 -1.39 -4.71 -18.53
C TRP A 73 -2.36 -4.32 -17.42
N THR A 74 -1.97 -3.38 -16.55
CA THR A 74 -2.80 -2.93 -15.43
C THR A 74 -4.10 -2.29 -15.91
N MET A 75 -4.06 -1.42 -16.92
CA MET A 75 -5.27 -0.84 -17.50
C MET A 75 -6.15 -1.90 -18.18
N GLY A 76 -5.54 -2.83 -18.92
CA GLY A 76 -6.23 -3.90 -19.64
C GLY A 76 -7.01 -4.84 -18.73
N ILE A 77 -6.55 -5.06 -17.50
CA ILE A 77 -7.26 -5.90 -16.51
C ILE A 77 -8.19 -5.07 -15.62
N MET A 78 -7.76 -3.91 -15.12
CA MET A 78 -8.51 -3.15 -14.11
C MET A 78 -9.65 -2.36 -14.73
N PHE A 79 -9.47 -1.80 -15.94
CA PHE A 79 -10.53 -1.04 -16.60
C PHE A 79 -11.79 -1.88 -16.84
N PRO A 80 -11.75 -3.06 -17.50
CA PRO A 80 -12.95 -3.87 -17.67
C PRO A 80 -13.52 -4.35 -16.33
N PHE A 81 -12.67 -4.69 -15.35
CA PHE A 81 -13.12 -5.09 -14.01
C PHE A 81 -13.97 -4.00 -13.34
N PHE A 82 -13.44 -2.77 -13.21
CA PHE A 82 -14.17 -1.66 -12.61
C PHE A 82 -15.36 -1.21 -13.45
N TRP A 83 -15.26 -1.30 -14.78
CA TRP A 83 -16.38 -1.01 -15.66
C TRP A 83 -17.54 -1.98 -15.45
N LEU A 84 -17.27 -3.28 -15.29
CA LEU A 84 -18.29 -4.28 -14.98
C LEU A 84 -18.96 -4.01 -13.62
N LEU A 85 -18.16 -3.68 -12.58
CA LEU A 85 -18.71 -3.30 -11.27
C LEU A 85 -19.59 -2.03 -11.35
N LYS A 86 -19.20 -1.07 -12.20
CA LYS A 86 -19.97 0.14 -12.44
C LYS A 86 -21.31 -0.16 -13.11
N VAL A 87 -21.32 -0.98 -14.15
CA VAL A 87 -22.55 -1.38 -14.84
C VAL A 87 -23.45 -2.22 -13.92
N GLY A 88 -22.85 -3.04 -13.05
CA GLY A 88 -23.57 -3.79 -12.02
C GLY A 88 -24.09 -2.93 -10.85
N GLY A 89 -23.77 -1.63 -10.80
CA GLY A 89 -24.22 -0.74 -9.71
C GLY A 89 -23.58 -1.02 -8.35
N VAL A 90 -22.48 -1.76 -8.29
CA VAL A 90 -21.82 -2.19 -7.04
C VAL A 90 -20.50 -1.46 -6.76
N LEU A 91 -20.08 -0.56 -7.66
CA LEU A 91 -18.78 0.12 -7.53
C LEU A 91 -18.77 1.23 -6.47
N ARG A 92 -19.89 1.93 -6.26
CA ARG A 92 -19.99 3.07 -5.32
C ARG A 92 -21.28 2.96 -4.51
N VAL A 93 -21.22 3.37 -3.24
CA VAL A 93 -22.37 3.43 -2.34
C VAL A 93 -23.35 4.53 -2.77
N ASP A 94 -24.57 4.50 -2.21
CA ASP A 94 -25.56 5.54 -2.44
C ASP A 94 -25.07 6.90 -1.90
N PRO A 95 -25.39 8.04 -2.55
CA PRO A 95 -24.99 9.36 -2.09
C PRO A 95 -25.38 9.66 -0.65
N LEU A 96 -26.51 9.15 -0.16
CA LEU A 96 -26.93 9.35 1.23
C LEU A 96 -25.99 8.61 2.19
N GLU A 97 -25.60 7.38 1.87
CA GLU A 97 -24.64 6.60 2.66
C GLU A 97 -23.24 7.23 2.62
N GLU A 98 -22.85 7.79 1.47
CA GLU A 98 -21.58 8.51 1.32
C GLU A 98 -21.55 9.77 2.20
N MET A 99 -22.65 10.51 2.30
CA MET A 99 -22.77 11.71 3.14
C MET A 99 -22.77 11.39 4.65
N VAL A 100 -23.42 10.31 5.07
CA VAL A 100 -23.47 9.88 6.48
C VAL A 100 -22.12 9.28 6.92
N GLY A 101 -21.36 8.72 5.98
CA GLY A 101 -20.07 8.09 6.20
C GLY A 101 -20.18 6.57 6.33
N LEU A 102 -19.24 5.84 5.71
CA LEU A 102 -19.26 4.39 5.61
C LEU A 102 -19.14 3.67 6.97
N ASP A 103 -18.51 4.29 7.96
CA ASP A 103 -18.40 3.71 9.30
C ASP A 103 -19.77 3.59 9.96
N ILE A 104 -20.60 4.62 9.84
CA ILE A 104 -21.93 4.63 10.43
C ILE A 104 -22.89 3.74 9.63
N SER A 105 -22.86 3.83 8.29
CA SER A 105 -23.79 3.09 7.42
C SER A 105 -23.48 1.60 7.33
N HIS A 106 -22.20 1.19 7.25
CA HIS A 106 -21.80 -0.21 7.10
C HIS A 106 -21.30 -0.86 8.40
N HIS A 107 -20.71 -0.10 9.32
CA HIS A 107 -20.11 -0.65 10.55
C HIS A 107 -20.88 -0.31 11.84
N LYS A 108 -22.01 0.41 11.73
CA LYS A 108 -22.94 0.74 12.83
C LYS A 108 -22.29 1.47 14.02
N GLY A 109 -21.18 2.17 13.78
CA GLY A 109 -20.42 2.86 14.83
C GLY A 109 -19.46 3.88 14.26
N SER A 110 -19.02 4.82 15.10
CA SER A 110 -17.92 5.72 14.75
C SER A 110 -16.58 4.98 14.83
N ALA A 111 -15.65 5.28 13.93
CA ALA A 111 -14.26 4.80 14.05
C ALA A 111 -13.60 5.25 15.37
N TYR A 112 -14.07 6.36 15.95
CA TYR A 112 -13.62 6.88 17.23
C TYR A 112 -14.81 7.10 18.16
N ASP A 113 -14.83 6.39 19.29
CA ASP A 113 -15.79 6.64 20.35
C ASP A 113 -15.27 7.75 21.27
N PHE A 114 -15.76 8.98 21.07
CA PHE A 114 -15.42 10.12 21.91
C PHE A 114 -16.20 10.13 23.24
N SER A 115 -17.06 9.15 23.51
CA SER A 115 -17.89 9.12 24.72
C SER A 115 -17.17 8.59 25.98
N GLY A 116 -15.87 8.30 25.88
CA GLY A 116 -15.08 7.74 26.98
C GLY A 116 -15.39 6.25 27.22
N PRO A 117 -14.65 5.57 28.11
CA PRO A 117 -14.87 4.15 28.36
C PRO A 117 -16.26 3.92 28.95
N LYS A 118 -17.01 2.97 28.38
CA LYS A 118 -18.29 2.52 28.95
C LYS A 118 -18.05 2.00 30.35
N LYS A 119 -18.97 2.31 31.27
CA LYS A 119 -18.88 1.86 32.67
C LYS A 119 -18.77 0.34 32.76
N GLU A 120 -19.48 -0.40 31.91
CA GLU A 120 -19.38 -1.87 31.89
C GLU A 120 -17.98 -2.41 31.58
N ASP A 121 -17.25 -1.75 30.68
CA ASP A 121 -15.90 -2.16 30.30
C ASP A 121 -14.88 -1.75 31.37
N LEU A 122 -15.10 -0.59 32.00
CA LEU A 122 -14.34 -0.16 33.17
C LEU A 122 -14.55 -1.11 34.35
N ASP A 123 -15.79 -1.51 34.63
CA ASP A 123 -16.14 -2.43 35.72
C ASP A 123 -15.54 -3.82 35.48
N LYS A 124 -15.55 -4.31 34.23
CA LYS A 124 -14.86 -5.57 33.87
C LYS A 124 -13.35 -5.47 34.08
N LEU A 125 -12.71 -4.39 33.63
CA LEU A 125 -11.27 -4.19 33.81
C LEU A 125 -10.90 -4.07 35.29
N LEU A 126 -11.71 -3.35 36.08
CA LEU A 126 -11.53 -3.25 37.53
C LEU A 126 -11.73 -4.59 38.23
N SER A 127 -12.70 -5.40 37.78
CA SER A 127 -12.95 -6.74 38.33
C SER A 127 -11.81 -7.72 38.04
N ASP A 128 -11.23 -7.67 36.83
CA ASP A 128 -10.14 -8.56 36.42
C ASP A 128 -8.77 -8.10 36.96
N SER A 129 -8.63 -6.80 37.25
CA SER A 129 -7.46 -6.22 37.91
C SER A 129 -7.44 -6.39 39.44
N SER A 130 -8.51 -6.97 40.02
CA SER A 130 -8.50 -7.28 41.46
C SER A 130 -7.36 -8.26 41.76
N PRO A 131 -6.50 -7.98 42.76
CA PRO A 131 -5.38 -8.88 43.05
C PRO A 131 -5.94 -10.25 43.39
N ARG A 132 -5.58 -11.27 42.60
CA ARG A 132 -5.80 -12.66 43.02
C ARG A 132 -5.09 -12.82 44.37
N THR A 133 -5.85 -12.74 45.46
CA THR A 133 -5.39 -13.18 46.76
C THR A 133 -5.03 -14.65 46.59
N ARG A 134 -3.73 -14.89 46.43
CA ARG A 134 -3.11 -16.21 46.53
C ARG A 134 -3.36 -16.68 47.97
N VAL A 135 -4.53 -17.28 48.19
CA VAL A 135 -4.76 -18.08 49.38
C VAL A 135 -4.07 -19.42 49.11
N GLU A 136 -2.77 -19.45 49.34
CA GLU A 136 -2.07 -20.72 49.62
C GLU A 136 -2.47 -21.12 51.05
N SER A 137 -3.44 -22.02 51.17
CA SER A 137 -3.70 -22.75 52.41
C SER A 137 -3.35 -24.23 52.21
N HIS A 138 -2.06 -24.55 52.25
CA HIS A 138 -1.62 -25.91 52.54
C HIS A 138 -1.66 -26.13 54.05
N SER A 139 -2.68 -26.85 54.52
CA SER A 139 -2.73 -27.44 55.86
C SER A 139 -1.96 -28.77 55.85
N PRO A 140 -0.99 -28.99 56.76
CA PRO A 140 -0.33 -30.28 56.91
C PRO A 140 -1.19 -31.22 57.75
N THR A 141 -1.79 -32.23 57.13
CA THR A 141 -2.34 -33.38 57.85
C THR A 141 -1.21 -34.39 58.11
N GLY A 142 -0.81 -34.48 59.37
CA GLY A 142 -0.06 -35.61 59.87
C GLY A 142 -0.96 -36.80 60.18
N THR A 143 -0.48 -37.99 59.84
CA THR A 143 -0.58 -39.24 60.59
C THR A 143 0.69 -40.02 60.30
#